data_AF-A0A7U3ZSI4-F1
#
_entry.id   AF-A0A7U3ZSI4-F1
#
_cell.length_a   1.000
_cell.length_b   1.000
_cell.length_c   1.000
_cell.angle_alpha   90.00
_cell.angle_beta   90.00
_cell.angle_gamma   90.00
#
_symmetry.space_group_name_H-M   'P 1'
#
loop_
_entity.id
_entity.type
_entity.pdbx_description
1 polymer ?
#
loop_
_entity_poly.entity_id
_entity_poly.type
_entity_poly.pdbx_seq_one_letter_code
_entity_poly.pdbx_strand_id
1 'polypeptide(L)'
;MKNFYDELLENINDAIDQKNYENALKLINNELSMPYIPTDVEKKLLKLLKVIRNKQKEQLNLKTESYDFYKIKSLLNSDDYLQQLLAFKHLKTINIKLLLDDIKQFLIDKKNKNENKTLLLMTLAELEFDFDFKVIKNKQYLINPVKIDFNYIDQKLLEIEELISKIITDKNPSFIVMAKQVLYYFYFDNFPDVKLEDVVEIAIAVVDVVYQIIGIKSDLTTLINHYKFDHKKVEQLVNTIKKSGALKNE
;
A
#
# COMPACT_ATOMS: atom_id res chain seq x y z
N MET A 1 8.68 -55.94 -11.36
CA MET A 1 8.27 -54.75 -12.13
C MET A 1 7.70 -53.77 -11.13
N LYS A 2 8.25 -52.55 -11.03
CA LYS A 2 7.68 -51.52 -10.14
C LYS A 2 6.34 -51.07 -10.74
N ASN A 3 5.31 -50.91 -9.91
CA ASN A 3 4.03 -50.36 -10.34
C ASN A 3 4.22 -48.86 -10.65
N PHE A 4 3.43 -48.32 -11.57
CA PHE A 4 3.42 -46.89 -11.92
C PHE A 4 3.36 -45.99 -10.66
N TYR A 5 2.52 -46.35 -9.69
CA TYR A 5 2.38 -45.60 -8.45
C TYR A 5 3.59 -45.71 -7.52
N ASP A 6 4.33 -46.83 -7.56
CA ASP A 6 5.55 -46.97 -6.78
C ASP A 6 6.64 -46.05 -7.33
N GLU A 7 6.76 -45.97 -8.66
CA GLU A 7 7.69 -45.09 -9.35
C GLU A 7 7.32 -43.60 -9.17
N LEU A 8 6.03 -43.27 -9.21
CA LEU A 8 5.54 -41.91 -8.90
C LEU A 8 5.90 -41.49 -7.47
N LEU A 9 5.67 -42.35 -6.48
CA LEU A 9 5.98 -42.06 -5.08
C LEU A 9 7.49 -41.93 -4.85
N GLU A 10 8.31 -42.72 -5.52
CA GLU A 10 9.78 -42.62 -5.47
C GLU A 10 10.24 -41.26 -6.03
N ASN A 11 9.76 -40.88 -7.22
CA ASN A 11 10.06 -39.59 -7.83
C ASN A 11 9.66 -38.38 -6.96
N ILE A 12 8.52 -38.49 -6.26
CA ILE A 12 8.06 -37.45 -5.33
C ILE A 12 9.01 -37.36 -4.13
N ASN A 13 9.42 -38.51 -3.55
CA ASN A 13 10.35 -38.52 -2.42
C ASN A 13 11.73 -37.99 -2.81
N ASP A 14 12.25 -38.39 -3.98
CA ASP A 14 13.52 -37.87 -4.50
C ASP A 14 13.48 -36.35 -4.69
N ALA A 15 12.38 -35.82 -5.21
CA ALA A 15 12.18 -34.37 -5.33
C ALA A 15 12.11 -33.67 -3.95
N ILE A 16 11.51 -34.30 -2.94
CA ILE A 16 11.47 -33.79 -1.56
C ILE A 16 12.88 -33.76 -0.95
N ASP A 17 13.66 -34.84 -1.12
CA ASP A 17 15.01 -34.98 -0.59
C ASP A 17 15.97 -33.96 -1.22
N GLN A 18 15.78 -33.66 -2.50
CA GLN A 18 16.49 -32.61 -3.23
C GLN A 18 15.98 -31.18 -2.91
N LYS A 19 15.01 -31.03 -1.99
CA LYS A 19 14.32 -29.77 -1.66
C LYS A 19 13.63 -29.09 -2.85
N ASN A 20 13.36 -29.82 -3.93
CA ASN A 20 12.64 -29.34 -5.09
C ASN A 20 11.13 -29.51 -4.88
N TYR A 21 10.57 -28.71 -3.97
CA TYR A 21 9.17 -28.82 -3.55
C TYR A 21 8.18 -28.46 -4.66
N GLU A 22 8.57 -27.59 -5.60
CA GLU A 22 7.73 -27.21 -6.73
C GLU A 22 7.48 -28.41 -7.66
N ASN A 23 8.54 -29.16 -7.99
CA ASN A 23 8.42 -30.37 -8.78
C ASN A 23 7.60 -31.45 -8.04
N ALA A 24 7.86 -31.64 -6.74
CA ALA A 24 7.11 -32.59 -5.93
C ALA A 24 5.61 -32.25 -5.88
N LEU A 25 5.25 -30.97 -5.73
CA LEU A 25 3.84 -30.52 -5.75
C LEU A 25 3.20 -30.69 -7.12
N LYS A 26 3.94 -30.42 -8.20
CA LYS A 26 3.45 -30.62 -9.57
C LYS A 26 3.08 -32.08 -9.80
N LEU A 27 3.95 -33.02 -9.42
CA LEU A 27 3.69 -34.46 -9.54
C LEU A 27 2.47 -34.89 -8.71
N ILE A 28 2.38 -34.42 -7.45
CA ILE A 28 1.25 -34.74 -6.57
C ILE A 28 -0.08 -34.19 -7.10
N ASN A 29 -0.11 -32.92 -7.53
CA ASN A 29 -1.33 -32.26 -7.99
C ASN A 29 -1.81 -32.83 -9.33
N ASN A 30 -0.88 -33.17 -10.23
CA ASN A 30 -1.21 -33.85 -11.48
C ASN A 30 -1.92 -35.17 -11.20
N GLU A 31 -1.38 -35.98 -10.28
CA GLU A 31 -2.02 -37.25 -9.94
C GLU A 31 -3.35 -37.04 -9.22
N LEU A 32 -3.43 -36.18 -8.20
CA LEU A 32 -4.67 -35.86 -7.47
C LEU A 32 -5.79 -35.27 -8.34
N SER A 33 -5.46 -34.75 -9.53
CA SER A 33 -6.44 -34.25 -10.50
C SER A 33 -7.04 -35.35 -11.39
N MET A 34 -6.50 -36.58 -11.34
CA MET A 34 -6.98 -37.67 -12.17
C MET A 34 -8.34 -38.19 -11.68
N PRO A 35 -9.29 -38.53 -12.59
CA PRO A 35 -10.63 -39.01 -12.21
C PRO A 35 -10.63 -40.35 -11.46
N TYR A 36 -9.56 -41.12 -11.51
CA TYR A 36 -9.45 -42.45 -10.91
C TYR A 36 -8.07 -42.66 -10.29
N ILE A 37 -8.00 -42.53 -8.96
CA ILE A 37 -6.78 -42.77 -8.17
C ILE A 37 -7.12 -43.81 -7.10
N PRO A 38 -6.27 -44.83 -6.89
CA PRO A 38 -6.44 -45.76 -5.77
C PRO A 38 -6.42 -45.04 -4.43
N THR A 39 -7.36 -45.39 -3.54
CA THR A 39 -7.55 -44.71 -2.25
C THR A 39 -6.31 -44.78 -1.33
N ASP A 40 -5.52 -45.84 -1.43
CA ASP A 40 -4.27 -46.01 -0.70
C ASP A 40 -3.16 -45.09 -1.22
N VAL A 41 -3.09 -44.88 -2.53
CA VAL A 41 -2.18 -43.92 -3.18
C VAL A 41 -2.60 -42.49 -2.84
N GLU A 42 -3.89 -42.16 -2.96
CA GLU A 42 -4.44 -40.85 -2.59
C GLU A 42 -4.06 -40.47 -1.14
N LYS A 43 -4.24 -41.40 -0.19
CA LYS A 43 -3.84 -41.20 1.21
C LYS A 43 -2.33 -40.94 1.36
N LYS A 44 -1.47 -41.61 0.58
CA LYS A 44 -0.02 -41.39 0.61
C LYS A 44 0.34 -40.02 0.02
N LEU A 45 -0.26 -39.64 -1.10
CA LEU A 45 -0.07 -38.33 -1.73
C LEU A 45 -0.50 -37.18 -0.81
N LEU A 46 -1.65 -37.30 -0.15
CA LEU A 46 -2.12 -36.31 0.82
C LEU A 46 -1.19 -36.19 2.05
N LYS A 47 -0.59 -37.30 2.49
CA LYS A 47 0.43 -37.27 3.55
C LYS A 47 1.69 -36.53 3.08
N LEU A 48 2.19 -36.83 1.89
CA LEU A 48 3.37 -36.18 1.31
C LEU A 48 3.12 -34.69 1.07
N LEU A 49 1.93 -34.31 0.60
CA LEU A 49 1.48 -32.92 0.49
C LEU A 49 1.58 -32.19 1.83
N LYS A 50 1.17 -32.83 2.94
CA LYS A 50 1.28 -32.26 4.29
C LYS A 50 2.74 -32.10 4.72
N VAL A 51 3.59 -33.08 4.41
CA VAL A 51 5.04 -33.01 4.67
C VAL A 51 5.68 -31.86 3.91
N ILE A 52 5.42 -31.72 2.61
CA ILE A 52 5.93 -30.62 1.78
C ILE A 52 5.46 -29.28 2.32
N ARG A 53 4.17 -29.14 2.66
CA ARG A 53 3.63 -27.90 3.25
C ARG A 53 4.30 -27.55 4.58
N ASN A 54 4.59 -28.53 5.44
CA ASN A 54 5.32 -28.30 6.67
C ASN A 54 6.78 -27.91 6.42
N LYS A 55 7.45 -28.54 5.45
CA LYS A 55 8.83 -28.21 5.05
C LYS A 55 8.93 -26.83 4.39
N GLN A 56 7.95 -26.46 3.56
CA GLN A 56 7.80 -25.12 3.03
C GLN A 56 7.52 -24.12 4.14
N LYS A 57 6.68 -24.44 5.13
CA LYS A 57 6.49 -23.59 6.32
C LYS A 57 7.78 -23.43 7.13
N GLU A 58 8.55 -24.50 7.34
CA GLU A 58 9.87 -24.44 8.00
C GLU A 58 10.87 -23.57 7.21
N GLN A 59 10.88 -23.65 5.88
CA GLN A 59 11.71 -22.77 5.01
C GLN A 59 11.21 -21.33 4.97
N LEU A 60 9.89 -21.11 4.99
CA LEU A 60 9.27 -19.79 5.00
C LEU A 60 9.44 -19.10 6.36
N ASN A 61 9.44 -19.84 7.47
CA ASN A 61 9.74 -19.31 8.81
C ASN A 61 11.18 -18.75 8.93
N LEU A 62 12.08 -19.12 8.02
CA LEU A 62 13.42 -18.52 7.93
C LEU A 62 13.49 -17.29 7.01
N LYS A 63 12.42 -16.95 6.25
CA LYS A 63 12.47 -15.88 5.24
C LYS A 63 11.21 -15.00 5.07
N THR A 64 10.09 -15.21 5.76
CA THR A 64 8.94 -14.29 5.73
C THR A 64 7.95 -14.62 6.85
N GLU A 65 7.67 -13.67 7.74
CA GLU A 65 6.53 -13.76 8.65
C GLU A 65 5.23 -13.78 7.81
N SER A 66 4.62 -14.96 7.68
CA SER A 66 3.26 -15.10 7.16
C SER A 66 2.29 -14.68 8.26
N TYR A 67 1.82 -13.44 8.21
CA TYR A 67 0.80 -12.92 9.13
C TYR A 67 -0.52 -13.67 8.93
N ASP A 68 -1.05 -14.28 9.99
CA ASP A 68 -2.39 -14.88 9.96
C ASP A 68 -3.50 -13.81 10.05
N PHE A 69 -4.74 -14.22 9.80
CA PHE A 69 -5.91 -13.33 9.85
C PHE A 69 -6.01 -12.55 11.16
N TYR A 70 -5.80 -13.21 12.30
CA TYR A 70 -5.95 -12.59 13.62
C TYR A 70 -4.87 -11.55 13.88
N LYS A 71 -3.63 -11.80 13.43
CA LYS A 71 -2.54 -10.85 13.53
C LYS A 71 -2.79 -9.64 12.63
N ILE A 72 -3.25 -9.83 11.38
CA ILE A 72 -3.59 -8.71 10.48
C ILE A 72 -4.71 -7.87 11.08
N LYS A 73 -5.77 -8.50 11.60
CA LYS A 73 -6.86 -7.81 12.30
C LYS A 73 -6.36 -7.01 13.50
N SER A 74 -5.46 -7.57 14.30
CA SER A 74 -4.87 -6.89 15.46
C SER A 74 -4.01 -5.70 15.05
N LEU A 75 -3.24 -5.81 13.97
CA LEU A 75 -2.42 -4.72 13.45
C LEU A 75 -3.29 -3.58 12.88
N LEU A 76 -4.36 -3.93 12.14
CA LEU A 76 -5.29 -2.95 11.58
C LEU A 76 -5.97 -2.11 12.67
N ASN A 77 -6.32 -2.75 13.78
CA ASN A 77 -6.98 -2.11 14.93
C ASN A 77 -5.98 -1.58 16.00
N SER A 78 -4.69 -1.56 15.70
CA SER A 78 -3.66 -1.02 16.61
C SER A 78 -3.76 0.50 16.70
N ASP A 79 -3.42 1.08 17.86
CA ASP A 79 -3.27 2.54 18.02
C ASP A 79 -1.95 3.06 17.38
N ASP A 80 -1.03 2.15 17.04
CA ASP A 80 0.24 2.48 16.37
C ASP A 80 0.08 2.56 14.86
N TYR A 81 0.26 3.75 14.32
CA TYR A 81 0.13 4.04 12.89
C TYR A 81 1.04 3.17 12.01
N LEU A 82 2.24 2.79 12.48
CA LEU A 82 3.16 1.94 11.71
C LEU A 82 2.66 0.50 11.66
N GLN A 83 2.03 0.01 12.73
CA GLN A 83 1.41 -1.32 12.75
C GLN A 83 0.20 -1.37 11.80
N GLN A 84 -0.58 -0.31 11.72
CA GLN A 84 -1.67 -0.20 10.75
C GLN A 84 -1.12 -0.32 9.31
N LEU A 85 -0.01 0.36 8.98
CA LEU A 85 0.63 0.25 7.66
C LEU A 85 1.14 -1.17 7.38
N LEU A 86 1.63 -1.89 8.38
CA LEU A 86 1.97 -3.31 8.23
C LEU A 86 0.73 -4.14 7.89
N ALA A 87 -0.41 -3.88 8.54
CA ALA A 87 -1.66 -4.57 8.20
C ALA A 87 -2.03 -4.40 6.73
N PHE A 88 -1.92 -3.18 6.19
CA PHE A 88 -2.27 -2.87 4.79
C PHE A 88 -1.47 -3.73 3.82
N LYS A 89 -0.15 -3.85 4.02
CA LYS A 89 0.75 -4.67 3.18
C LYS A 89 0.35 -6.14 3.12
N HIS A 90 -0.29 -6.64 4.17
CA HIS A 90 -0.72 -8.03 4.31
C HIS A 90 -2.20 -8.26 3.97
N LEU A 91 -2.99 -7.23 3.63
CA LEU A 91 -4.39 -7.43 3.22
C LEU A 91 -4.53 -8.35 2.01
N LYS A 92 -3.55 -8.30 1.09
CA LYS A 92 -3.50 -9.17 -0.10
C LYS A 92 -3.34 -10.66 0.22
N THR A 93 -2.91 -11.02 1.44
CA THR A 93 -2.64 -12.41 1.82
C THR A 93 -3.85 -13.09 2.45
N ILE A 94 -4.99 -12.41 2.56
CA ILE A 94 -6.21 -12.92 3.18
C ILE A 94 -7.45 -12.60 2.35
N ASN A 95 -8.57 -13.24 2.67
CA ASN A 95 -9.87 -12.83 2.17
C ASN A 95 -10.34 -11.56 2.90
N ILE A 96 -10.17 -10.40 2.27
CA ILE A 96 -10.48 -9.06 2.82
C ILE A 96 -11.93 -8.94 3.30
N LYS A 97 -12.86 -9.71 2.72
CA LYS A 97 -14.28 -9.72 3.16
C LYS A 97 -14.43 -10.09 4.64
N LEU A 98 -13.48 -10.84 5.20
CA LEU A 98 -13.46 -11.20 6.63
C LEU A 98 -13.12 -10.01 7.56
N LEU A 99 -12.51 -8.96 7.02
CA LEU A 99 -12.16 -7.72 7.73
C LEU A 99 -13.06 -6.54 7.35
N LEU A 100 -14.13 -6.75 6.60
CA LEU A 100 -14.94 -5.65 6.06
C LEU A 100 -15.44 -4.70 7.15
N ASP A 101 -15.90 -5.23 8.29
CA ASP A 101 -16.39 -4.41 9.39
C ASP A 101 -15.27 -3.69 10.14
N ASP A 102 -14.10 -4.33 10.30
CA ASP A 102 -12.90 -3.69 10.84
C ASP A 102 -12.44 -2.51 9.95
N ILE A 103 -12.45 -2.70 8.62
CA ILE A 103 -12.10 -1.67 7.64
C ILE A 103 -13.10 -0.51 7.68
N LYS A 104 -14.41 -0.80 7.74
CA LYS A 104 -15.44 0.25 7.89
C LYS A 104 -15.21 1.06 9.16
N GLN A 105 -14.97 0.38 10.28
CA GLN A 105 -14.70 1.03 11.56
C GLN A 105 -13.43 1.88 11.49
N PHE A 106 -12.37 1.36 10.89
CA PHE A 106 -11.11 2.08 10.69
C PHE A 106 -11.29 3.41 9.97
N LEU A 107 -12.08 3.40 8.88
CA LEU A 107 -12.30 4.56 8.02
C LEU A 107 -13.18 5.65 8.65
N ILE A 108 -13.99 5.31 9.67
CA ILE A 108 -14.83 6.28 10.39
C ILE A 108 -14.26 6.71 11.74
N ASP A 109 -13.32 5.95 12.32
CA ASP A 109 -12.71 6.28 13.60
C ASP A 109 -11.84 7.54 13.49
N LYS A 110 -12.16 8.57 14.28
CA LYS A 110 -11.44 9.85 14.29
C LYS A 110 -10.05 9.75 14.91
N LYS A 111 -9.73 8.68 15.65
CA LYS A 111 -8.39 8.43 16.18
C LYS A 111 -7.40 8.04 15.08
N ASN A 112 -7.89 7.39 14.02
CA ASN A 112 -7.04 7.00 12.90
C ASN A 112 -6.71 8.20 12.02
N LYS A 113 -5.40 8.34 11.74
CA LYS A 113 -4.84 9.36 10.86
C LYS A 113 -5.48 9.33 9.47
N ASN A 114 -5.70 10.51 8.90
CA ASN A 114 -6.33 10.65 7.58
C ASN A 114 -5.46 10.04 6.48
N GLU A 115 -4.15 10.13 6.64
CA GLU A 115 -3.14 9.56 5.77
C GLU A 115 -3.27 8.04 5.72
N ASN A 116 -3.39 7.40 6.87
CA ASN A 116 -3.60 5.94 6.94
C ASN A 116 -4.95 5.53 6.35
N LYS A 117 -6.00 6.34 6.51
CA LYS A 117 -7.30 6.09 5.83
C LYS A 117 -7.16 6.15 4.31
N THR A 118 -6.43 7.13 3.79
CA THR A 118 -6.16 7.22 2.33
C THR A 118 -5.34 6.04 1.84
N LEU A 119 -4.27 5.68 2.56
CA LEU A 119 -3.43 4.55 2.20
C LEU A 119 -4.23 3.24 2.20
N LEU A 120 -5.11 3.03 3.19
CA LEU A 120 -6.01 1.89 3.20
C LEU A 120 -6.94 1.88 1.98
N LEU A 121 -7.55 3.01 1.62
CA LEU A 121 -8.40 3.11 0.42
C LEU A 121 -7.62 2.81 -0.86
N MET A 122 -6.38 3.27 -0.97
CA MET A 122 -5.51 2.95 -2.12
C MET A 122 -5.14 1.48 -2.16
N THR A 123 -4.76 0.89 -1.02
CA THR A 123 -4.53 -0.56 -0.95
C THR A 123 -5.77 -1.35 -1.35
N LEU A 124 -6.97 -0.93 -0.95
CA LEU A 124 -8.21 -1.58 -1.36
C LEU A 124 -8.49 -1.40 -2.86
N ALA A 125 -8.10 -0.27 -3.45
CA ALA A 125 -8.25 -0.02 -4.87
C ALA A 125 -7.28 -0.87 -5.71
N GLU A 126 -6.02 -1.03 -5.27
CA GLU A 126 -5.06 -1.98 -5.85
C GLU A 126 -5.55 -3.43 -5.81
N LEU A 127 -6.36 -3.76 -4.81
CA LEU A 127 -6.99 -5.07 -4.64
C LEU A 127 -8.34 -5.19 -5.34
N GLU A 128 -8.71 -4.19 -6.15
CA GLU A 128 -9.95 -4.10 -6.91
C GLU A 128 -11.21 -4.32 -6.04
N PHE A 129 -11.16 -3.87 -4.79
CA PHE A 129 -12.24 -4.09 -3.82
C PHE A 129 -13.40 -3.11 -4.05
N ASP A 130 -14.40 -3.55 -4.81
CA ASP A 130 -15.60 -2.77 -5.12
C ASP A 130 -16.58 -2.73 -3.94
N PHE A 131 -16.49 -1.64 -3.16
CA PHE A 131 -17.37 -1.37 -2.03
C PHE A 131 -17.41 0.13 -1.71
N ASP A 132 -18.61 0.69 -1.52
CA ASP A 132 -18.77 2.09 -1.11
C ASP A 132 -18.54 2.23 0.40
N PHE A 133 -17.41 2.82 0.80
CA PHE A 133 -17.07 3.09 2.19
C PHE A 133 -17.48 4.49 2.62
N LYS A 134 -18.08 4.59 3.81
CA LYS A 134 -18.17 5.84 4.55
C LYS A 134 -16.81 6.14 5.19
N VAL A 135 -16.27 7.33 4.93
CA VAL A 135 -14.95 7.75 5.45
C VAL A 135 -15.13 9.07 6.20
N ILE A 136 -14.59 9.17 7.40
CA ILE A 136 -14.63 10.41 8.21
C ILE A 136 -13.22 10.95 8.38
N LYS A 137 -12.98 12.15 7.84
CA LYS A 137 -11.76 12.95 8.03
C LYS A 137 -12.15 14.30 8.63
N ASN A 138 -11.85 15.39 7.93
CA ASN A 138 -12.39 16.73 8.15
C ASN A 138 -13.92 16.79 7.94
N LYS A 139 -14.44 16.01 7.00
CA LYS A 139 -15.86 15.81 6.73
C LYS A 139 -16.14 14.34 6.40
N GLN A 140 -17.40 14.01 6.16
CA GLN A 140 -17.81 12.68 5.73
C GLN A 140 -17.74 12.56 4.20
N TYR A 141 -17.20 11.44 3.73
CA TYR A 141 -17.14 11.06 2.33
C TYR A 141 -17.80 9.70 2.11
N LEU A 142 -18.22 9.45 0.87
CA LEU A 142 -18.55 8.12 0.36
C LEU A 142 -17.58 7.81 -0.77
N ILE A 143 -16.68 6.85 -0.56
CA ILE A 143 -15.58 6.55 -1.48
C ILE A 143 -15.64 5.08 -1.86
N ASN A 144 -15.59 4.82 -3.16
CA ASN A 144 -15.40 3.48 -3.69
C ASN A 144 -13.95 3.33 -4.15
N PRO A 145 -13.17 2.36 -3.64
CA PRO A 145 -11.78 2.16 -4.03
C PRO A 145 -11.61 1.96 -5.54
N VAL A 146 -12.48 1.21 -6.22
CA VAL A 146 -12.31 0.94 -7.66
C VAL A 146 -12.54 2.16 -8.55
N LYS A 147 -13.06 3.26 -8.00
CA LYS A 147 -13.24 4.53 -8.71
C LYS A 147 -12.02 5.46 -8.59
N ILE A 148 -10.98 5.05 -7.85
CA ILE A 148 -9.74 5.83 -7.72
C ILE A 148 -8.94 5.70 -9.01
N ASP A 149 -8.72 6.82 -9.69
CA ASP A 149 -7.93 6.89 -10.92
C ASP A 149 -6.44 7.10 -10.58
N PHE A 150 -5.71 6.00 -10.39
CA PHE A 150 -4.28 6.03 -10.10
C PHE A 150 -3.47 6.68 -11.22
N ASN A 151 -3.83 6.44 -12.49
CA ASN A 151 -3.10 7.01 -13.62
C ASN A 151 -3.17 8.53 -13.60
N TYR A 152 -4.37 9.08 -13.36
CA TYR A 152 -4.56 10.52 -13.24
C TYR A 152 -3.80 11.09 -12.04
N ILE A 153 -3.90 10.45 -10.87
CA ILE A 153 -3.23 10.90 -9.64
C ILE A 153 -1.72 10.91 -9.82
N ASP A 154 -1.14 9.80 -10.30
CA ASP A 154 0.31 9.64 -10.45
C ASP A 154 0.87 10.63 -11.46
N GLN A 155 0.16 10.83 -12.59
CA GLN A 155 0.54 11.82 -13.57
C GLN A 155 0.58 13.23 -12.95
N LYS A 156 -0.46 13.62 -12.20
CA LYS A 156 -0.51 14.96 -11.61
C LYS A 156 0.49 15.17 -10.49
N LEU A 157 0.71 14.17 -9.64
CA LEU A 157 1.74 14.26 -8.61
C LEU A 157 3.13 14.39 -9.25
N LEU A 158 3.42 13.65 -10.33
CA LEU A 158 4.67 13.78 -11.07
C LEU A 158 4.84 15.18 -11.69
N GLU A 159 3.80 15.74 -12.31
CA GLU A 159 3.80 17.12 -12.85
C GLU A 159 4.15 18.14 -11.76
N ILE A 160 3.59 17.99 -10.55
CA ILE A 160 3.88 18.85 -9.40
C ILE A 160 5.33 18.66 -8.92
N GLU A 161 5.82 17.42 -8.80
CA GLU A 161 7.19 17.13 -8.38
C GLU A 161 8.25 17.72 -9.33
N GLU A 162 8.01 17.63 -10.64
CA GLU A 162 8.88 18.22 -11.65
C GLU A 162 8.91 19.74 -11.53
N LEU A 163 7.76 20.36 -11.24
CA LEU A 163 7.67 21.81 -11.06
C LEU A 163 8.36 22.26 -9.77
N ILE A 164 8.18 21.55 -8.65
CA ILE A 164 8.93 21.77 -7.40
C ILE A 164 10.44 21.78 -7.68
N SER A 165 10.92 20.80 -8.45
CA SER A 165 12.34 20.66 -8.78
C SER A 165 12.87 21.81 -9.65
N LYS A 166 12.01 22.45 -10.45
CA LYS A 166 12.34 23.64 -11.26
C LYS A 166 12.34 24.92 -10.41
N ILE A 167 11.40 25.03 -9.47
CA ILE A 167 11.27 26.19 -8.57
C ILE A 167 12.46 26.26 -7.61
N ILE A 168 12.91 25.13 -7.08
CA ILE A 168 14.07 25.06 -6.18
C ILE A 168 15.36 25.22 -7.02
N THR A 169 15.76 26.48 -7.23
CA THR A 169 16.80 26.87 -8.20
C THR A 169 18.21 26.35 -7.88
N ASP A 170 18.53 26.18 -6.59
CA ASP A 170 19.81 25.63 -6.15
C ASP A 170 19.90 24.10 -6.34
N LYS A 171 18.78 23.47 -6.73
CA LYS A 171 18.61 22.01 -6.84
C LYS A 171 19.11 21.26 -5.61
N ASN A 172 19.04 21.87 -4.42
CA ASN A 172 19.49 21.22 -3.21
C ASN A 172 18.68 19.93 -3.00
N PRO A 173 19.30 18.74 -3.08
CA PRO A 173 18.57 17.48 -3.04
C PRO A 173 17.75 17.31 -1.77
N SER A 174 18.24 17.85 -0.64
CA SER A 174 17.55 17.77 0.65
C SER A 174 16.24 18.55 0.65
N PHE A 175 16.21 19.73 0.02
CA PHE A 175 15.02 20.57 -0.06
C PHE A 175 13.98 19.96 -0.99
N ILE A 176 14.42 19.37 -2.11
CA ILE A 176 13.53 18.65 -3.03
C ILE A 176 12.90 17.45 -2.32
N VAL A 177 13.68 16.65 -1.59
CA VAL A 177 13.16 15.50 -0.83
C VAL A 177 12.14 15.95 0.22
N MET A 178 12.44 17.02 0.98
CA MET A 178 11.50 17.57 1.96
C MET A 178 10.22 18.10 1.29
N ALA A 179 10.32 18.79 0.16
CA ALA A 179 9.17 19.27 -0.59
C ALA A 179 8.28 18.11 -1.09
N LYS A 180 8.88 17.02 -1.59
CA LYS A 180 8.12 15.82 -1.94
C LYS A 180 7.40 15.23 -0.74
N GLN A 181 8.06 15.11 0.42
CA GLN A 181 7.43 14.62 1.64
C GLN A 181 6.22 15.49 2.04
N VAL A 182 6.37 16.82 2.01
CA VAL A 182 5.28 17.77 2.29
C VAL A 182 4.13 17.61 1.29
N LEU A 183 4.42 17.45 -0.01
CA LEU A 183 3.42 17.21 -1.05
C LEU A 183 2.61 15.94 -0.77
N TYR A 184 3.28 14.80 -0.55
CA TYR A 184 2.59 13.53 -0.29
C TYR A 184 1.78 13.60 1.00
N TYR A 185 2.33 14.20 2.05
CA TYR A 185 1.62 14.35 3.30
C TYR A 185 0.34 15.18 3.13
N PHE A 186 0.43 16.33 2.45
CA PHE A 186 -0.73 17.16 2.10
C PHE A 186 -1.76 16.37 1.31
N TYR A 187 -1.32 15.63 0.29
CA TYR A 187 -2.20 14.82 -0.54
C TYR A 187 -2.94 13.74 0.27
N PHE A 188 -2.21 12.93 1.04
CA PHE A 188 -2.78 11.83 1.81
C PHE A 188 -3.73 12.31 2.91
N ASP A 189 -3.42 13.41 3.60
CA ASP A 189 -4.30 13.97 4.62
C ASP A 189 -5.61 14.51 4.01
N ASN A 190 -5.52 15.18 2.86
CA ASN A 190 -6.65 15.93 2.27
C ASN A 190 -7.41 15.19 1.17
N PHE A 191 -6.96 14.01 0.73
CA PHE A 191 -7.71 13.19 -0.23
C PHE A 191 -9.16 12.93 0.24
N PRO A 192 -10.18 12.97 -0.63
CA PRO A 192 -10.13 13.24 -2.07
C PRO A 192 -10.34 14.71 -2.46
N ASP A 193 -10.32 15.65 -1.52
CA ASP A 193 -10.63 17.07 -1.79
C ASP A 193 -9.51 17.82 -2.54
N VAL A 194 -8.35 17.18 -2.73
CA VAL A 194 -7.18 17.81 -3.38
C VAL A 194 -7.44 17.97 -4.87
N LYS A 195 -7.47 19.23 -5.31
CA LYS A 195 -7.60 19.60 -6.73
C LYS A 195 -6.25 19.52 -7.42
N LEU A 196 -5.90 18.33 -7.88
CA LEU A 196 -4.61 18.06 -8.51
C LEU A 196 -4.40 18.81 -9.84
N GLU A 197 -5.44 19.42 -10.40
CA GLU A 197 -5.34 20.32 -11.56
C GLU A 197 -4.56 21.61 -11.24
N ASP A 198 -4.47 21.97 -9.95
CA ASP A 198 -3.85 23.19 -9.45
C ASP A 198 -2.33 23.05 -9.30
N VAL A 199 -1.70 22.49 -10.33
CA VAL A 199 -0.30 22.03 -10.34
C VAL A 199 0.66 23.13 -9.88
N VAL A 200 0.50 24.33 -10.43
CA VAL A 200 1.37 25.48 -10.15
C VAL A 200 1.19 25.96 -8.72
N GLU A 201 -0.06 26.17 -8.29
CA GLU A 201 -0.38 26.65 -6.95
C GLU A 201 0.07 25.66 -5.87
N ILE A 202 -0.12 24.35 -6.09
CA ILE A 202 0.34 23.32 -5.14
C ILE A 202 1.87 23.32 -5.07
N ALA A 203 2.57 23.33 -6.19
CA ALA A 203 4.04 23.33 -6.21
C ALA A 203 4.62 24.54 -5.46
N ILE A 204 4.08 25.75 -5.73
CA ILE A 204 4.52 26.98 -5.06
C ILE A 204 4.20 26.93 -3.56
N ALA A 205 3.01 26.48 -3.18
CA ALA A 205 2.62 26.39 -1.77
C ALA A 205 3.52 25.41 -0.99
N VAL A 206 3.84 24.27 -1.59
CA VAL A 206 4.76 23.28 -1.00
C VAL A 206 6.16 23.86 -0.81
N VAL A 207 6.72 24.52 -1.84
CA VAL A 207 8.06 25.12 -1.73
C VAL A 207 8.08 26.26 -0.70
N ASP A 208 7.06 27.11 -0.69
CA ASP A 208 6.94 28.20 0.29
C ASP A 208 6.93 27.66 1.72
N VAL A 209 6.19 26.58 1.97
CA VAL A 209 6.19 25.91 3.27
C VAL A 209 7.58 25.38 3.63
N VAL A 210 8.27 24.71 2.71
CA VAL A 210 9.64 24.19 2.96
C VAL A 210 10.62 25.30 3.27
N TYR A 211 10.61 26.40 2.51
CA TYR A 211 11.48 27.55 2.78
C TYR A 211 11.21 28.17 4.15
N GLN A 212 9.94 28.25 4.57
CA GLN A 212 9.59 28.72 5.90
C GLN A 212 10.10 27.81 7.02
N ILE A 213 10.08 26.47 6.84
CA ILE A 213 10.66 25.52 7.80
C ILE A 213 12.17 25.77 7.98
N ILE A 214 12.88 26.00 6.87
CA ILE A 214 14.34 26.16 6.86
C ILE A 214 14.74 27.58 7.31
N GLY A 215 13.80 28.52 7.40
CA GLY A 215 14.07 29.91 7.74
C GLY A 215 14.57 30.75 6.56
N ILE A 216 14.33 30.30 5.33
CA ILE A 216 14.61 31.04 4.10
C ILE A 216 13.36 31.84 3.74
N LYS A 217 13.52 33.13 3.46
CA LYS A 217 12.41 33.92 2.94
C LYS A 217 12.17 33.53 1.48
N SER A 218 11.01 32.96 1.18
CA SER A 218 10.64 32.70 -0.21
C SER A 218 10.52 34.03 -0.97
N ASP A 219 11.21 34.12 -2.11
CA ASP A 219 11.02 35.24 -3.02
C ASP A 219 9.84 34.91 -3.95
N LEU A 220 8.63 34.92 -3.40
CA LEU A 220 7.40 34.73 -4.17
C LEU A 220 7.31 35.75 -5.32
N THR A 221 7.91 36.93 -5.17
CA THR A 221 7.95 37.98 -6.19
C THR A 221 8.72 37.58 -7.45
N THR A 222 9.83 36.82 -7.35
CA THR A 222 10.47 36.25 -8.55
C THR A 222 9.65 35.13 -9.17
N LEU A 223 8.92 34.35 -8.37
CA LEU A 223 8.09 33.25 -8.88
C LEU A 223 6.87 33.73 -9.68
N ILE A 224 6.26 34.86 -9.29
CA ILE A 224 5.15 35.51 -10.04
C ILE A 224 5.57 35.86 -11.47
N ASN A 225 6.83 36.23 -11.67
CA ASN A 225 7.33 36.63 -12.99
C ASN A 225 7.55 35.42 -13.91
N HIS A 226 7.71 34.21 -13.35
CA HIS A 226 7.96 32.99 -14.10
C HIS A 226 6.71 32.12 -14.27
N TYR A 227 5.75 32.22 -13.35
CA TYR A 227 4.56 31.41 -13.31
C TYR A 227 3.33 32.26 -13.06
N LYS A 228 2.27 32.05 -13.85
CA LYS A 228 0.95 32.66 -13.62
C LYS A 228 0.16 31.76 -12.68
N PHE A 229 -0.22 32.27 -11.52
CA PHE A 229 -0.98 31.51 -10.51
C PHE A 229 -1.89 32.42 -9.66
N ASP A 230 -2.85 31.82 -8.96
CA ASP A 230 -3.72 32.54 -8.02
C ASP A 230 -3.10 32.65 -6.61
N HIS A 231 -2.74 33.87 -6.21
CA HIS A 231 -2.18 34.18 -4.90
C HIS A 231 -3.04 33.74 -3.72
N LYS A 232 -4.36 33.98 -3.78
CA LYS A 232 -5.26 33.64 -2.67
C LYS A 232 -5.32 32.14 -2.49
N LYS A 233 -5.25 31.41 -3.60
CA LYS A 233 -5.26 29.96 -3.63
C LYS A 233 -3.98 29.37 -3.06
N VAL A 234 -2.82 29.90 -3.42
CA VAL A 234 -1.54 29.54 -2.80
C VAL A 234 -1.58 29.77 -1.30
N GLU A 235 -2.07 30.93 -0.84
CA GLU A 235 -2.16 31.23 0.59
C GLU A 235 -3.09 30.23 1.33
N GLN A 236 -4.23 29.86 0.72
CA GLN A 236 -5.12 28.83 1.26
C GLN A 236 -4.44 27.46 1.34
N LEU A 237 -3.69 27.07 0.31
CA LEU A 237 -2.94 25.82 0.27
C LEU A 237 -1.84 25.81 1.32
N VAL A 238 -1.03 26.87 1.44
CA VAL A 238 0.00 27.03 2.48
C VAL A 238 -0.60 26.85 3.87
N ASN A 239 -1.74 27.50 4.15
CA ASN A 239 -2.44 27.36 5.43
C ASN A 239 -2.97 25.94 5.67
N THR A 240 -3.41 25.25 4.62
CA THR A 240 -3.90 23.86 4.70
C THR A 240 -2.75 22.90 4.98
N ILE A 241 -1.63 23.03 4.26
CA ILE A 241 -0.40 22.24 4.45
C ILE A 241 0.17 22.44 5.87
N LYS A 242 0.13 23.67 6.39
CA LYS A 242 0.57 23.94 7.77
C LYS A 242 -0.30 23.25 8.82
N LYS A 243 -1.61 23.18 8.57
CA LYS A 243 -2.58 22.57 9.49
C LYS A 243 -2.59 21.05 9.44
N SER A 244 -2.25 20.45 8.29
CA SER A 244 -2.30 19.00 8.11
C SER A 244 -1.38 18.27 9.10
N GLY A 245 -0.34 18.91 9.64
CA GLY A 245 0.62 18.28 10.53
C GLY A 245 1.95 17.94 9.85
N ALA A 246 2.12 18.27 8.56
CA ALA A 246 3.37 18.13 7.80
C ALA A 246 4.58 18.79 8.49
N LEU A 247 4.31 19.71 9.43
CA LEU A 247 5.28 20.54 10.13
C LEU A 247 5.39 20.23 11.64
N LYS A 248 4.57 19.31 12.16
CA LYS A 248 4.70 18.90 13.55
C LYS A 248 5.82 17.87 13.63
N ASN A 249 7.03 18.34 13.91
CA ASN A 249 7.96 17.56 14.71
C ASN A 249 7.23 17.23 16.03
N GLU A 250 7.24 15.95 16.39
CA GLU A 250 6.65 15.31 17.58
C GLU A 250 6.22 16.24 18.72
#